data_AF-A0A5C7V5Y7-F1
#
_entry.id   AF-A0A5C7V5Y7-F1
#
_cell.length_a   1.000
_cell.length_b   1.000
_cell.length_c   1.000
_cell.angle_alpha   90.00
_cell.angle_beta   90.00
_cell.angle_gamma   90.00
#
_symmetry.space_group_name_H-M   'P 1'
#
loop_
_entity.id
_entity.type
_entity.pdbx_description
1 polymer ?
#
loop_
_entity_poly.entity_id
_entity_poly.type
_entity_poly.pdbx_seq_one_letter_code
_entity_poly.pdbx_strand_id
1 'polypeptide(L)' 'MNPAELAAGVWRSERSRLIGAAARLLRDLDEAEDCAQDALLSALDTWPRDGLPTHPAAWLM' A
#
# COMPACT_ATOMS: atom_id res chain seq x y z
N MET A 1 15.48 -12.67 1.59
CA MET A 1 14.85 -11.38 1.24
C MET A 1 14.00 -10.97 2.42
N ASN A 2 14.26 -9.80 3.00
CA ASN A 2 13.58 -9.33 4.21
C ASN A 2 12.12 -8.95 3.85
N PRO A 3 11.11 -9.31 4.66
CA PRO A 3 9.72 -8.89 4.44
C PRO A 3 9.56 -7.37 4.20
N ALA A 4 10.36 -6.54 4.84
CA ALA A 4 10.35 -5.09 4.62
C ALA A 4 10.82 -4.70 3.19
N GLU A 5 11.79 -5.42 2.63
CA GLU A 5 12.25 -5.22 1.25
C GLU A 5 11.17 -5.64 0.24
N LEU A 6 10.43 -6.71 0.55
CA LEU A 6 9.29 -7.16 -0.26
C LEU A 6 8.15 -6.13 -0.23
N ALA A 7 7.81 -5.64 0.96
CA ALA A 7 6.79 -4.59 1.12
C ALA A 7 7.14 -3.33 0.32
N ALA A 8 8.39 -2.87 0.45
CA ALA A 8 8.88 -1.72 -0.32
C ALA A 8 8.88 -1.98 -1.83
N GLY A 9 9.18 -3.20 -2.28
CA GLY A 9 9.13 -3.60 -3.69
C GLY A 9 7.72 -3.57 -4.28
N VAL A 10 6.75 -4.14 -3.56
CA VAL A 10 5.32 -4.10 -3.92
C VAL A 10 4.83 -2.66 -3.98
N TRP A 11 5.09 -1.88 -2.92
CA TRP A 11 4.69 -0.48 -2.85
C TRP A 11 5.21 0.34 -4.04
N ARG A 12 6.50 0.21 -4.36
CA ARG A 12 7.13 0.96 -5.46
C ARG A 12 6.51 0.64 -6.83
N SER A 13 5.93 -0.56 -6.98
CA SER A 13 5.28 -1.02 -8.21
C SER A 13 3.80 -0.62 -8.28
N GLU A 14 3.10 -0.59 -7.16
CA GLU A 14 1.64 -0.41 -7.12
C GLU A 14 1.19 1.00 -6.70
N ARG A 15 2.07 1.84 -6.10
CA ARG A 15 1.65 3.13 -5.48
C ARG A 15 0.86 4.04 -6.41
N SER A 16 1.27 4.17 -7.68
CA SER A 16 0.65 5.10 -8.62
C SER A 16 -0.75 4.64 -9.01
N ARG A 17 -0.96 3.33 -9.09
CA ARG A 17 -2.26 2.72 -9.37
C ARG A 17 -3.19 2.82 -8.16
N LEU A 18 -2.67 2.58 -6.95
CA LEU A 18 -3.39 2.74 -5.69
C LEU A 18 -3.90 4.16 -5.49
N ILE A 19 -2.99 5.13 -5.52
CA ILE A 19 -3.32 6.56 -5.33
C ILE A 19 -4.29 7.02 -6.44
N GLY A 20 -4.04 6.62 -7.70
CA GLY A 20 -4.94 6.98 -8.81
C GLY A 20 -6.34 6.39 -8.68
N ALA A 21 -6.47 5.16 -8.19
CA ALA A 21 -7.77 4.53 -7.93
C ALA A 21 -8.50 5.19 -6.75
N ALA A 22 -7.78 5.44 -5.66
CA ALA A 22 -8.31 6.10 -4.46
C ALA A 22 -8.75 7.54 -4.77
N ALA A 23 -7.92 8.33 -5.45
CA ALA A 23 -8.27 9.71 -5.83
C ALA A 23 -9.51 9.77 -6.74
N ARG A 24 -9.72 8.75 -7.58
CA ARG A 24 -10.93 8.67 -8.42
C ARG A 24 -12.18 8.37 -7.60
N LEU A 25 -12.06 7.58 -6.53
CA LEU A 25 -13.15 7.25 -5.61
C LEU A 25 -13.48 8.41 -4.68
N LEU A 26 -12.46 8.97 -4.03
CA LEU A 26 -12.57 10.05 -3.04
C LEU A 26 -12.83 11.41 -3.67
N ARG A 27 -12.51 11.57 -4.97
CA ARG A 27 -12.51 12.86 -5.68
C ARG A 27 -11.59 13.90 -5.05
N ASP A 28 -10.60 13.43 -4.30
CA ASP A 28 -9.61 14.22 -3.60
C ASP A 28 -8.26 13.48 -3.71
N LEU A 29 -7.24 14.20 -4.21
CA LEU A 29 -5.90 13.62 -4.37
C LEU A 29 -5.14 13.63 -3.05
N ASP A 30 -5.28 14.68 -2.25
CA ASP A 30 -4.52 14.84 -1.01
C ASP A 30 -4.99 13.77 -0.01
N GLU A 31 -6.31 13.58 0.13
CA GLU A 31 -6.85 12.53 1.01
C GLU A 31 -6.51 11.12 0.53
N ALA A 32 -6.42 10.91 -0.79
CA ALA A 32 -5.99 9.63 -1.36
C ALA A 32 -4.51 9.33 -1.07
N GLU A 33 -3.64 10.34 -1.12
CA GLU A 33 -2.22 10.18 -0.80
C GLU A 33 -2.02 9.89 0.69
N ASP A 34 -2.77 10.53 1.57
CA ASP A 34 -2.74 10.28 3.01
C ASP A 34 -3.21 8.84 3.32
N CYS A 35 -4.35 8.42 2.78
CA CYS A 35 -4.84 7.04 2.94
C CYS A 35 -3.83 5.99 2.45
N ALA A 36 -3.20 6.25 1.30
CA ALA A 36 -2.23 5.32 0.73
C ALA A 36 -0.96 5.23 1.61
N GLN A 37 -0.53 6.34 2.22
CA GLN A 37 0.58 6.36 3.16
C GLN A 37 0.26 5.57 4.45
N ASP A 38 -0.93 5.75 5.01
CA ASP A 38 -1.37 4.99 6.19
C ASP A 38 -1.42 3.48 5.91
N ALA A 39 -1.93 3.09 4.74
CA ALA A 39 -1.93 1.69 4.31
C ALA A 39 -0.50 1.12 4.19
N LEU A 40 0.45 1.90 3.65
CA LEU A 40 1.85 1.50 3.60
C LEU A 40 2.45 1.33 5.00
N LEU A 41 2.20 2.27 5.92
CA LEU A 41 2.71 2.18 7.29
C LEU A 41 2.19 0.91 7.98
N SER A 42 0.91 0.63 7.83
CA SER A 42 0.28 -0.60 8.35
C SER A 42 0.88 -1.87 7.73
N ALA A 43 1.16 -1.88 6.42
CA ALA A 43 1.83 -2.98 5.76
C ALA A 43 3.27 -3.21 6.27
N LEU A 44 4.03 -2.13 6.47
CA LEU A 44 5.41 -2.20 6.97
C LEU A 44 5.48 -2.67 8.43
N ASP A 45 4.46 -2.39 9.24
CA ASP A 45 4.36 -2.89 10.61
C ASP A 45 3.93 -4.37 10.64
N THR A 46 2.92 -4.73 9.84
CA THR A 46 2.25 -6.03 9.96
C THR A 46 2.94 -7.14 9.16
N TRP A 47 3.33 -6.87 7.90
CA TRP A 47 3.82 -7.94 7.00
C TRP A 47 5.13 -8.60 7.43
N PRO A 48 6.08 -7.90 8.10
CA PRO A 48 7.26 -8.58 8.65
C PRO A 48 6.94 -9.60 9.73
N ARG A 49 5.84 -9.39 10.45
CA ARG A 49 5.46 -10.20 11.60
C ARG A 49 4.51 -11.33 11.22
N ASP A 50 3.53 -11.02 10.37
CA ASP A 50 2.43 -11.91 10.03
C ASP A 50 2.56 -12.51 8.61
N GLY A 51 3.58 -12.08 7.86
CA GLY A 51 3.82 -12.50 6.47
C GLY A 51 3.07 -11.64 5.45
N LEU A 52 3.39 -11.83 4.16
CA LEU A 52 2.66 -11.14 3.10
C LEU A 52 1.27 -11.76 2.89
N PRO A 53 0.22 -10.93 2.74
CA PRO A 53 -1.08 -11.41 2.31
C PRO A 53 -1.00 -12.00 0.89
N THR A 54 -1.90 -12.92 0.56
CA THR A 54 -1.95 -13.61 -0.75
C THR A 54 -2.10 -12.64 -1.93
N HIS A 55 -2.75 -11.49 -1.70
CA HIS A 55 -2.92 -10.41 -2.68
C HIS A 55 -2.54 -9.05 -2.07
N PRO A 56 -1.25 -8.69 -2.03
CA PRO A 56 -0.77 -7.46 -1.40
C PRO A 56 -1.38 -6.17 -1.98
N ALA A 57 -1.55 -6.10 -3.30
CA ALA A 57 -2.15 -4.94 -3.96
C ALA A 57 -3.64 -4.75 -3.60
N ALA A 58 -4.38 -5.86 -3.40
CA ALA A 58 -5.78 -5.81 -3.00
C ALA A 58 -5.95 -5.49 -1.51
N TRP A 59 -4.96 -5.81 -0.69
CA TRP A 59 -4.94 -5.45 0.72
C TRP A 59 -4.72 -3.93 0.93
N LEU A 60 -3.98 -3.30 0.02
CA LEU A 60 -3.69 -1.86 0.07
C LEU A 60 -4.84 -0.98 -0.47
N MET A 61 -5.84 -1.56 -1.16
CA MET A 61 -7.04 -0.86 -1.66
C MET A 61 -8.20 -0.97 -0.68
#